data_AF-A0A4R7I3X8-F1
#
_entry.id   AF-A0A4R7I3X8-F1
#
_cell.length_a   1.000
_cell.length_b   1.000
_cell.length_c   1.000
_cell.angle_alpha   90.00
_cell.angle_beta   90.00
_cell.angle_gamma   90.00
#
_symmetry.space_group_name_H-M   'P 1'
#
loop_
_entity.id
_entity.type
_entity.pdbx_description
1 polymer ?
#
loop_
_entity_poly.entity_id
_entity_poly.type
_entity_poly.pdbx_seq_one_letter_code
_entity_poly.pdbx_strand_id
1 'polypeptide(L)'
;MPTNRPITRFRRRATVCVLVGALVVSACSESDETTTTDTTADTTAETTTDTAAGDTTTADATTADATIDEADDGLATTATFRIEVWADNWAAVYVDGELVGEDSVPITTERSFNSETFTFEASYPFTIAIEAKDFKETDSGIEYIGEQNQQMGDGGLIAQVTDAATGEVVAVTDDAWTALVVHRAPLNTDCEDDPVPDDTCEFEITETPEGWADADFDDSEWSDATEWSADAVNPKDGYGDIAWDSDAQFIWGADLEVDNTILLRYTVTG
;
A
#
# COMPACT_ATOMS: atom_id res chain seq x y z
N MET A 1 -5.06 5.47 -36.40
CA MET A 1 -3.62 5.13 -36.47
C MET A 1 -2.96 5.79 -35.27
N PRO A 2 -2.71 5.07 -34.18
CA PRO A 2 -2.05 5.65 -33.03
C PRO A 2 -0.55 5.76 -33.32
N THR A 3 0.01 6.93 -33.00
CA THR A 3 1.43 7.25 -33.17
C THR A 3 2.21 6.74 -31.95
N ASN A 4 3.10 5.77 -32.16
CA ASN A 4 4.07 5.31 -31.17
C ASN A 4 4.91 6.49 -30.65
N ARG A 5 4.91 6.70 -29.33
CA ARG A 5 5.97 7.43 -28.64
C ARG A 5 7.13 6.47 -28.34
N PRO A 6 8.39 6.94 -28.39
CA PRO A 6 9.55 6.08 -28.21
C PRO A 6 9.75 5.71 -26.73
N ILE A 7 9.86 4.40 -26.46
CA ILE A 7 10.35 3.82 -25.22
C ILE A 7 11.83 4.19 -25.06
N THR A 8 12.19 4.77 -23.92
CA THR A 8 13.56 5.25 -23.68
C THR A 8 14.38 4.15 -23.00
N ARG A 9 15.11 3.35 -23.78
CA ARG A 9 16.11 2.41 -23.25
C ARG A 9 17.32 3.21 -22.71
N PHE A 10 17.42 3.39 -21.40
CA PHE A 10 18.61 4.00 -20.78
C PHE A 10 19.66 2.93 -20.46
N ARG A 11 20.73 2.87 -21.25
CA ARG A 11 22.01 2.28 -20.81
C ARG A 11 22.79 3.32 -20.01
N ARG A 12 22.68 3.32 -18.68
CA ARG A 12 23.61 4.09 -17.84
C ARG A 12 24.84 3.25 -17.55
N ARG A 13 25.98 3.64 -18.14
CA ARG A 13 27.30 3.19 -17.67
C ARG A 13 27.62 3.92 -16.36
N ALA A 14 27.57 3.21 -15.24
CA ALA A 14 28.08 3.72 -13.97
C ALA A 14 29.59 3.96 -14.10
N THR A 15 30.02 5.21 -13.96
CA THR A 15 31.43 5.56 -13.83
C THR A 15 31.76 5.53 -12.34
N VAL A 16 32.53 4.52 -11.92
CA VAL A 16 33.08 4.42 -10.57
C VAL A 16 34.05 5.58 -10.33
N CYS A 17 33.65 6.55 -9.52
CA CYS A 17 34.52 7.59 -9.00
C CYS A 17 35.16 7.10 -7.70
N VAL A 18 36.44 6.72 -7.76
CA VAL A 18 37.25 6.41 -6.57
C VAL A 18 37.51 7.71 -5.81
N LEU A 19 36.83 7.90 -4.68
CA LEU A 19 37.13 8.96 -3.72
C LEU A 19 38.25 8.50 -2.78
N VAL A 20 39.44 9.07 -2.95
CA VAL A 20 40.56 8.93 -2.03
C VAL A 20 40.27 9.79 -0.78
N GLY A 21 40.01 9.14 0.35
CA GLY A 21 39.82 9.79 1.64
C GLY A 21 41.13 10.40 2.18
N ALA A 22 41.04 11.65 2.63
CA ALA A 22 42.09 12.30 3.42
C ALA A 22 41.62 12.42 4.88
N LEU A 23 42.41 11.85 5.78
CA LEU A 23 42.29 11.97 7.23
C LEU A 23 42.35 13.44 7.67
N VAL A 24 41.45 13.82 8.58
CA VAL A 24 41.71 14.89 9.56
C VAL A 24 41.32 14.38 10.95
N VAL A 25 42.34 14.20 11.78
CA VAL A 25 42.22 13.97 13.23
C VAL A 25 41.96 15.32 13.90
N SER A 26 40.94 15.39 14.75
CA SER A 26 40.88 16.40 15.81
C SER A 26 40.22 15.79 17.04
N ALA A 27 41.01 15.61 18.09
CA ALA A 27 40.57 15.35 19.44
C ALA A 27 40.62 16.67 20.23
N CYS A 28 39.67 16.90 21.13
CA CYS A 28 39.89 17.38 22.50
C CYS A 28 38.55 17.71 23.22
N SER A 29 38.30 16.91 24.26
CA SER A 29 37.93 17.30 25.63
C SER A 29 36.51 17.77 25.99
N GLU A 30 35.91 17.00 26.90
CA GLU A 30 34.85 17.33 27.87
C GLU A 30 35.15 18.55 28.74
N SER A 31 34.10 19.20 29.25
CA SER A 31 33.91 19.54 30.68
C SER A 31 32.47 20.00 30.97
N ASP A 32 31.93 19.47 32.07
CA ASP A 32 30.67 19.79 32.76
C ASP A 32 30.51 21.26 33.20
N GLU A 33 29.26 21.73 33.37
CA GLU A 33 28.68 22.12 34.67
C GLU A 33 27.26 22.73 34.55
N THR A 34 26.32 22.04 35.19
CA THR A 34 25.40 22.47 36.28
C THR A 34 24.60 23.79 36.27
N THR A 35 23.31 23.61 36.63
CA THR A 35 22.50 24.39 37.60
C THR A 35 21.71 25.60 37.07
N THR A 36 20.47 25.95 37.45
CA THR A 36 19.28 25.39 38.15
C THR A 36 18.26 26.56 38.16
N THR A 37 16.95 26.29 38.00
CA THR A 37 15.78 27.08 38.50
C THR A 37 15.64 28.57 38.05
N ASP A 38 14.51 29.26 38.05
CA ASP A 38 13.17 29.09 38.62
C ASP A 38 12.20 30.12 37.99
N THR A 39 10.90 29.86 38.14
CA THR A 39 9.88 30.81 38.63
C THR A 39 9.12 31.77 37.67
N THR A 40 7.83 31.38 37.56
CA THR A 40 6.56 32.11 37.78
C THR A 40 5.86 32.93 36.70
N ALA A 41 4.59 32.49 36.57
CA ALA A 41 3.34 33.14 36.20
C ALA A 41 3.04 34.52 36.80
N ASP A 42 2.20 35.29 36.10
CA ASP A 42 1.12 36.16 36.63
C ASP A 42 0.17 36.53 35.44
N THR A 43 -1.11 36.11 35.44
CA THR A 43 -2.34 36.88 35.83
C THR A 43 -2.73 37.95 34.78
N THR A 44 -3.96 38.06 34.24
CA THR A 44 -5.23 38.41 34.90
C THR A 44 -6.40 38.29 33.91
N ALA A 45 -7.61 38.06 34.45
CA ALA A 45 -8.90 38.03 33.77
C ALA A 45 -9.50 39.43 33.49
N GLU A 46 -10.44 39.52 32.55
CA GLU A 46 -11.52 40.52 32.62
C GLU A 46 -12.82 40.02 31.96
N THR A 47 -13.92 40.28 32.66
CA THR A 47 -15.32 39.95 32.37
C THR A 47 -16.01 41.16 31.74
N THR A 48 -16.95 40.96 30.80
CA THR A 48 -18.13 41.85 30.70
C THR A 48 -19.37 41.11 30.17
N THR A 49 -20.47 41.33 30.88
CA THR A 49 -21.86 40.97 30.59
C THR A 49 -22.59 42.15 29.96
N ASP A 50 -23.58 41.92 29.09
CA ASP A 50 -24.86 42.66 29.15
C ASP A 50 -26.02 41.91 28.46
N THR A 51 -27.25 42.21 28.88
CA THR A 51 -28.49 41.48 28.65
C THR A 51 -29.64 42.43 28.22
N ALA A 52 -30.49 41.90 27.32
CA ALA A 52 -31.96 42.06 27.20
C ALA A 52 -32.65 43.07 26.25
N ALA A 53 -33.78 42.53 25.77
CA ALA A 53 -35.05 43.10 25.26
C ALA A 53 -35.03 43.69 23.84
N GLY A 54 -35.94 43.38 22.92
CA GLY A 54 -37.26 42.74 22.98
C GLY A 54 -38.18 43.53 22.04
N ASP A 55 -38.70 42.92 20.97
CA ASP A 55 -39.79 43.52 20.19
C ASP A 55 -40.76 42.43 19.71
N THR A 56 -42.04 42.76 19.78
CA THR A 56 -43.19 41.91 19.52
C THR A 56 -43.79 42.32 18.19
N THR A 57 -44.04 41.39 17.27
CA THR A 57 -45.03 41.62 16.22
C THR A 57 -45.77 40.34 15.90
N THR A 58 -47.08 40.41 16.04
CA THR A 58 -48.07 39.39 15.73
C THR A 58 -48.28 39.30 14.23
N ALA A 59 -48.24 38.09 13.65
CA ALA A 59 -48.94 37.78 12.42
C ALA A 59 -49.49 36.34 12.50
N ASP A 60 -50.81 36.29 12.40
CA ASP A 60 -51.67 35.13 12.22
C ASP A 60 -51.56 34.63 10.78
N ALA A 61 -51.48 33.30 10.60
CA ALA A 61 -52.20 32.51 9.58
C ALA A 61 -51.42 31.27 9.09
N THR A 62 -52.11 30.14 9.29
CA THR A 62 -52.16 28.97 8.40
C THR A 62 -51.04 27.93 8.49
N THR A 63 -51.45 26.81 9.07
CA THR A 63 -50.89 25.46 9.00
C THR A 63 -50.38 25.12 7.59
N ALA A 64 -49.06 24.98 7.46
CA ALA A 64 -48.46 24.13 6.46
C ALA A 64 -47.68 23.07 7.24
N ASP A 65 -48.26 21.87 7.29
CA ASP A 65 -47.56 20.63 7.63
C ASP A 65 -46.56 20.38 6.50
N ALA A 66 -45.41 21.06 6.60
CA ALA A 66 -44.24 20.71 5.82
C ALA A 66 -43.64 19.50 6.52
N THR A 67 -44.06 18.32 6.05
CA THR A 67 -43.21 17.14 6.09
C THR A 67 -41.93 17.52 5.36
N ILE A 68 -40.95 17.95 6.14
CA ILE A 68 -39.57 17.95 5.68
C ILE A 68 -39.24 16.47 5.63
N ASP A 69 -39.33 15.93 4.41
CA ASP A 69 -38.60 14.72 4.05
C ASP A 69 -37.14 15.12 4.24
N GLU A 70 -36.65 14.94 5.48
CA GLU A 70 -35.23 14.91 5.76
C GLU A 70 -34.73 13.78 4.87
N ALA A 71 -34.19 14.15 3.71
CA ALA A 71 -33.34 13.27 2.96
C ALA A 71 -32.30 12.80 3.98
N ASP A 72 -32.36 11.50 4.28
CA ASP A 72 -31.25 10.78 4.89
C ASP A 72 -30.08 10.97 3.93
N ASP A 73 -29.35 12.07 4.11
CA ASP A 73 -27.97 12.19 3.70
C ASP A 73 -27.25 11.16 4.55
N GLY A 74 -27.38 9.90 4.11
CA GLY A 74 -26.97 8.72 4.84
C GLY A 74 -25.50 8.90 5.17
N LEU A 75 -25.24 9.40 6.38
CA LEU A 75 -23.91 9.60 6.88
C LEU A 75 -23.24 8.26 6.74
N ALA A 76 -22.23 8.18 5.88
CA ALA A 76 -21.47 6.96 5.66
C ALA A 76 -21.05 6.45 7.03
N THR A 77 -21.68 5.36 7.48
CA THR A 77 -21.46 4.86 8.83
C THR A 77 -20.10 4.19 8.83
N THR A 78 -19.17 4.75 9.59
CA THR A 78 -17.87 4.14 9.80
C THR A 78 -18.06 2.79 10.48
N ALA A 79 -17.42 1.76 9.93
CA ALA A 79 -17.40 0.41 10.45
C ALA A 79 -15.95 -0.05 10.62
N THR A 80 -15.76 -1.08 11.46
CA THR A 80 -14.46 -1.74 11.63
C THR A 80 -14.38 -2.92 10.68
N PHE A 81 -13.31 -2.99 9.91
CA PHE A 81 -13.03 -4.06 8.96
C PHE A 81 -11.76 -4.81 9.36
N ARG A 82 -11.71 -6.09 9.01
CA ARG A 82 -10.52 -6.93 9.09
C ARG A 82 -10.11 -7.29 7.67
N ILE A 83 -8.84 -7.09 7.34
CA ILE A 83 -8.24 -7.62 6.11
C ILE A 83 -7.28 -8.76 6.46
N GLU A 84 -7.43 -9.86 5.75
CA GLU A 84 -6.57 -11.05 5.83
C GLU A 84 -5.84 -11.17 4.48
N VAL A 85 -4.51 -11.25 4.51
CA VAL A 85 -3.66 -11.25 3.30
C VAL A 85 -2.64 -12.38 3.39
N TRP A 86 -2.40 -13.09 2.30
CA TRP A 86 -1.19 -13.88 2.10
C TRP A 86 -0.47 -13.35 0.85
N ALA A 87 0.84 -13.17 0.94
CA ALA A 87 1.65 -12.64 -0.15
C ALA A 87 2.83 -13.57 -0.48
N ASP A 88 3.19 -13.57 -1.75
CA ASP A 88 4.44 -14.13 -2.26
C ASP A 88 5.32 -12.93 -2.64
N ASN A 89 6.21 -12.40 -1.80
CA ASN A 89 6.50 -12.73 -0.41
C ASN A 89 6.00 -11.67 0.60
N TRP A 90 5.72 -10.44 0.17
CA TRP A 90 5.47 -9.32 1.07
C TRP A 90 4.38 -8.40 0.55
N ALA A 91 3.60 -7.84 1.48
CA ALA A 91 2.56 -6.87 1.16
C ALA A 91 2.58 -5.66 2.10
N ALA A 92 2.21 -4.49 1.56
CA ALA A 92 1.75 -3.33 2.33
C ALA A 92 0.33 -2.95 1.91
N VAL A 93 -0.55 -2.83 2.89
CA VAL A 93 -1.97 -2.54 2.73
C VAL A 93 -2.27 -1.11 3.12
N TYR A 94 -2.95 -0.40 2.23
CA TYR A 94 -3.42 0.95 2.40
C TYR A 94 -4.95 0.99 2.27
N VAL A 95 -5.58 1.88 3.02
CA VAL A 95 -7.01 2.20 2.89
C VAL A 95 -7.15 3.70 2.74
N ASP A 96 -7.75 4.14 1.64
CA ASP A 96 -7.90 5.56 1.27
C ASP A 96 -6.60 6.37 1.41
N GLY A 97 -5.48 5.78 1.02
CA GLY A 97 -4.13 6.37 1.08
C GLY A 97 -3.40 6.20 2.41
N GLU A 98 -4.06 5.75 3.48
CA GLU A 98 -3.42 5.52 4.79
C GLU A 98 -2.86 4.10 4.91
N LEU A 99 -1.59 3.95 5.30
CA LEU A 99 -0.98 2.65 5.59
C LEU A 99 -1.64 2.02 6.81
N VAL A 100 -2.32 0.89 6.60
CA VAL A 100 -2.99 0.11 7.65
C VAL A 100 -2.06 -0.94 8.25
N GLY A 101 -1.21 -1.53 7.42
CA GLY A 101 -0.28 -2.57 7.83
C GLY A 101 0.61 -3.03 6.71
N GLU A 102 1.71 -3.66 7.08
CA GLU A 102 2.62 -4.35 6.16
C GLU A 102 3.06 -5.66 6.82
N ASP A 103 3.60 -6.56 6.01
CA ASP A 103 4.14 -7.83 6.50
C ASP A 103 5.13 -7.61 7.65
N SER A 104 4.95 -8.37 8.73
CA SER A 104 5.74 -8.27 9.95
C SER A 104 7.18 -8.77 9.78
N VAL A 105 7.43 -9.58 8.75
CA VAL A 105 8.76 -10.05 8.39
C VAL A 105 9.32 -9.15 7.28
N PRO A 106 10.55 -8.63 7.43
CA PRO A 106 11.16 -7.81 6.39
C PRO A 106 11.30 -8.58 5.07
N ILE A 107 11.01 -7.91 3.94
CA ILE A 107 11.17 -8.44 2.58
C ILE A 107 12.56 -9.03 2.28
N THR A 108 13.60 -8.64 3.03
CA THR A 108 14.95 -9.20 2.88
C THR A 108 15.16 -10.54 3.58
N THR A 109 14.10 -11.15 4.12
CA THR A 109 14.17 -12.42 4.83
C THR A 109 13.88 -13.54 3.85
N GLU A 110 14.84 -14.44 3.67
CA GLU A 110 14.66 -15.63 2.84
C GLU A 110 13.41 -16.42 3.28
N ARG A 111 12.50 -16.66 2.33
CA ARG A 111 11.27 -17.47 2.51
C ARG A 111 10.30 -16.90 3.55
N SER A 112 10.08 -15.59 3.53
CA SER A 112 9.04 -14.93 4.34
C SER A 112 7.65 -15.16 3.74
N PHE A 113 7.11 -16.37 3.87
CA PHE A 113 5.73 -16.66 3.46
C PHE A 113 4.79 -16.37 4.63
N ASN A 114 4.24 -15.17 4.69
CA ASN A 114 3.40 -14.76 5.81
C ASN A 114 1.94 -14.58 5.38
N SER A 115 1.08 -15.03 6.27
CA SER A 115 -0.32 -14.61 6.32
C SER A 115 -0.46 -13.53 7.39
N GLU A 116 -0.99 -12.39 7.03
CA GLU A 116 -1.18 -11.25 7.91
C GLU A 116 -2.65 -10.92 8.10
N THR A 117 -2.95 -10.29 9.25
CA THR A 117 -4.30 -9.85 9.57
C THR A 117 -4.25 -8.46 10.18
N PHE A 118 -4.88 -7.50 9.51
CA PHE A 118 -4.96 -6.13 9.98
C PHE A 118 -6.41 -5.72 10.24
N THR A 119 -6.60 -4.67 11.04
CA THR A 119 -7.91 -4.09 11.33
C THR A 119 -7.85 -2.60 11.08
N PHE A 120 -8.89 -2.06 10.45
CA PHE A 120 -9.01 -0.63 10.15
C PHE A 120 -10.46 -0.16 10.30
N GLU A 121 -10.67 1.14 10.34
CA GLU A 121 -11.99 1.77 10.31
C GLU A 121 -12.16 2.53 9.00
N ALA A 122 -13.28 2.34 8.32
CA ALA A 122 -13.60 3.02 7.07
C ALA A 122 -15.10 3.23 6.92
N SER A 123 -15.50 4.09 5.98
CA SER A 123 -16.91 4.27 5.60
C SER A 123 -17.05 4.00 4.12
N TYR A 124 -18.14 3.38 3.69
CA TYR A 124 -18.33 3.09 2.27
C TYR A 124 -18.59 4.37 1.43
N PRO A 125 -18.17 4.38 0.14
CA PRO A 125 -17.17 3.47 -0.42
C PRO A 125 -15.77 3.81 0.11
N PHE A 126 -14.90 2.81 0.22
CA PHE A 126 -13.48 3.00 0.53
C PHE A 126 -12.62 2.21 -0.47
N THR A 127 -11.40 2.66 -0.71
CA THR A 127 -10.45 2.01 -1.60
C THR A 127 -9.42 1.26 -0.79
N ILE A 128 -9.22 -0.01 -1.13
CA ILE A 128 -8.10 -0.81 -0.67
C ILE A 128 -7.03 -0.74 -1.75
N ALA A 129 -5.81 -0.43 -1.35
CA ALA A 129 -4.65 -0.45 -2.21
C ALA A 129 -3.57 -1.34 -1.59
N ILE A 130 -2.94 -2.22 -2.36
CA ILE A 130 -1.94 -3.17 -1.85
C ILE A 130 -0.71 -3.15 -2.77
N GLU A 131 0.47 -2.93 -2.19
CA GLU A 131 1.74 -3.19 -2.86
C GLU A 131 2.14 -4.62 -2.54
N ALA A 132 2.17 -5.50 -3.55
CA ALA A 132 2.69 -6.86 -3.45
C ALA A 132 4.08 -6.92 -4.09
N LYS A 133 5.04 -7.56 -3.43
CA LYS A 133 6.35 -7.82 -4.03
C LYS A 133 7.06 -9.03 -3.47
N ASP A 134 7.93 -9.58 -4.29
CA ASP A 134 8.89 -10.59 -3.88
C ASP A 134 10.25 -10.01 -3.49
N PHE A 135 11.04 -10.83 -2.80
CA PHE A 135 12.44 -10.54 -2.59
C PHE A 135 13.18 -10.50 -3.94
N LYS A 136 14.13 -9.57 -4.03
CA LYS A 136 15.14 -9.53 -5.08
C LYS A 136 16.36 -8.80 -4.53
N GLU A 137 17.56 -9.27 -4.84
CA GLU A 137 18.77 -8.60 -4.36
C GLU A 137 19.07 -7.32 -5.13
N THR A 138 18.70 -7.28 -6.41
CA THR A 138 18.92 -6.15 -7.32
C THR A 138 17.75 -6.00 -8.30
N ASP A 139 17.85 -5.05 -9.24
CA ASP A 139 16.85 -4.89 -10.31
C ASP A 139 16.90 -6.00 -11.36
N SER A 140 17.83 -6.96 -11.25
CA SER A 140 17.83 -8.16 -12.09
C SER A 140 16.58 -9.03 -11.90
N GLY A 141 15.86 -8.86 -10.79
CA GLY A 141 14.73 -9.73 -10.40
C GLY A 141 15.15 -11.09 -9.84
N ILE A 142 16.45 -11.28 -9.63
CA ILE A 142 17.01 -12.54 -9.14
C ILE A 142 17.16 -12.51 -7.62
N GLU A 143 16.75 -13.61 -6.99
CA GLU A 143 17.00 -13.92 -5.60
C GLU A 143 18.26 -14.79 -5.45
N TYR A 144 18.95 -14.65 -4.31
CA TYR A 144 20.08 -15.50 -3.91
C TYR A 144 21.20 -15.61 -4.98
N ILE A 145 21.62 -14.48 -5.54
CA ILE A 145 22.60 -14.37 -6.60
C ILE A 145 23.93 -15.05 -6.19
N GLY A 146 24.31 -16.05 -6.98
CA GLY A 146 25.51 -16.86 -6.80
C GLY A 146 25.34 -18.05 -5.86
N GLU A 147 24.16 -18.25 -5.28
CA GLU A 147 23.84 -19.40 -4.42
C GLU A 147 23.28 -20.59 -5.21
N GLN A 148 23.10 -21.73 -4.54
CA GLN A 148 22.57 -22.96 -5.17
C GLN A 148 21.07 -22.89 -5.46
N ASN A 149 20.36 -21.96 -4.82
CA ASN A 149 18.94 -21.69 -4.94
C ASN A 149 18.66 -20.34 -5.62
N GLN A 150 19.59 -19.87 -6.46
CA GLN A 150 19.34 -18.71 -7.31
C GLN A 150 18.09 -18.96 -8.15
N GLN A 151 17.16 -18.01 -8.15
CA GLN A 151 15.86 -18.11 -8.82
C GLN A 151 15.30 -16.73 -9.18
N MET A 152 14.29 -16.70 -10.06
CA MET A 152 13.49 -15.50 -10.30
C MET A 152 12.47 -15.33 -9.17
N GLY A 153 12.25 -14.09 -8.72
CA GLY A 153 11.23 -13.76 -7.74
C GLY A 153 10.02 -13.07 -8.38
N ASP A 154 8.81 -13.41 -7.93
CA ASP A 154 7.53 -12.93 -8.47
C ASP A 154 6.54 -12.51 -7.37
N GLY A 155 5.88 -11.37 -7.59
CA GLY A 155 5.13 -10.68 -6.55
C GLY A 155 3.63 -10.79 -6.73
N GLY A 156 2.92 -11.37 -5.77
CA GLY A 156 1.45 -11.31 -5.76
C GLY A 156 0.82 -11.83 -4.49
N LEU A 157 -0.51 -11.96 -4.48
CA LEU A 157 -1.24 -12.18 -3.24
C LEU A 157 -2.61 -12.83 -3.41
N ILE A 158 -3.20 -13.15 -2.26
CA ILE A 158 -4.64 -13.35 -2.06
C ILE A 158 -5.06 -12.55 -0.82
N ALA A 159 -6.21 -11.90 -0.86
CA ALA A 159 -6.74 -11.15 0.27
C ALA A 159 -8.27 -11.20 0.37
N GLN A 160 -8.79 -10.98 1.58
CA GLN A 160 -10.22 -10.79 1.82
C GLN A 160 -10.44 -9.73 2.90
N VAL A 161 -11.56 -9.00 2.80
CA VAL A 161 -11.99 -8.01 3.78
C VAL A 161 -13.32 -8.44 4.39
N THR A 162 -13.38 -8.46 5.71
CA THR A 162 -14.57 -8.85 6.49
C THR A 162 -15.02 -7.68 7.35
N ASP A 163 -16.31 -7.35 7.34
CA ASP A 163 -16.92 -6.49 8.35
C ASP A 163 -16.84 -7.18 9.72
N ALA A 164 -16.14 -6.57 10.67
CA ALA A 164 -15.85 -7.20 11.95
C ALA A 164 -17.09 -7.38 12.85
N ALA A 165 -18.14 -6.57 12.63
CA ALA A 165 -19.37 -6.63 13.41
C ALA A 165 -20.33 -7.71 12.89
N THR A 166 -20.44 -7.87 11.58
CA THR A 166 -21.37 -8.83 10.95
C THR A 166 -20.72 -10.18 10.65
N GLY A 167 -19.40 -10.19 10.42
CA GLY A 167 -18.67 -11.35 9.91
C GLY A 167 -18.86 -11.59 8.41
N GLU A 168 -19.46 -10.64 7.70
CA GLU A 168 -19.64 -10.68 6.24
C GLU A 168 -18.35 -10.35 5.52
N VAL A 169 -17.97 -11.15 4.52
CA VAL A 169 -16.87 -10.83 3.61
C VAL A 169 -17.40 -9.83 2.58
N VAL A 170 -16.84 -8.63 2.60
CA VAL A 170 -17.32 -7.47 1.80
C VAL A 170 -16.47 -7.21 0.56
N ALA A 171 -15.27 -7.79 0.51
CA ALA A 171 -14.41 -7.81 -0.66
C ALA A 171 -13.48 -9.03 -0.61
N VAL A 172 -13.14 -9.55 -1.78
CA VAL A 172 -12.10 -10.55 -1.99
C VAL A 172 -11.22 -10.10 -3.15
N THR A 173 -10.03 -10.67 -3.27
CA THR A 173 -9.21 -10.52 -4.47
C THR A 173 -9.74 -11.38 -5.60
N ASP A 174 -9.90 -10.79 -6.78
CA ASP A 174 -10.39 -11.40 -8.02
C ASP A 174 -10.00 -10.53 -9.23
N ASP A 175 -10.45 -10.90 -10.44
CA ASP A 175 -10.20 -10.15 -11.67
C ASP A 175 -10.87 -8.75 -11.74
N ALA A 176 -11.63 -8.33 -10.73
CA ALA A 176 -12.20 -6.98 -10.64
C ALA A 176 -11.22 -5.95 -10.07
N TRP A 177 -10.07 -6.38 -9.53
CA TRP A 177 -9.00 -5.49 -9.07
C TRP A 177 -8.25 -4.88 -10.24
N THR A 178 -7.80 -3.64 -10.11
CA THR A 178 -6.85 -3.02 -11.06
C THR A 178 -5.41 -3.26 -10.60
N ALA A 179 -4.50 -3.41 -11.55
CA ALA A 179 -3.10 -3.78 -11.34
C ALA A 179 -2.15 -2.94 -12.20
N LEU A 180 -1.07 -2.46 -11.58
CA LEU A 180 0.09 -1.87 -12.25
C LEU A 180 1.37 -2.58 -11.81
N VAL A 181 2.06 -3.19 -12.77
CA VAL A 181 3.40 -3.76 -12.55
C VAL A 181 4.42 -2.62 -12.61
N VAL A 182 5.11 -2.36 -11.50
CA VAL A 182 6.14 -1.32 -11.40
C VAL A 182 7.57 -1.86 -11.46
N HIS A 183 7.73 -3.18 -11.29
CA HIS A 183 8.99 -3.86 -11.52
C HIS A 183 8.76 -5.19 -12.22
N ARG A 184 9.34 -5.35 -13.42
CA ARG A 184 9.30 -6.58 -14.19
C ARG A 184 10.71 -7.04 -14.53
N ALA A 185 11.12 -8.19 -14.01
CA ALA A 185 12.43 -8.75 -14.24
C ALA A 185 12.49 -10.23 -13.85
N PRO A 186 13.35 -11.03 -14.50
CA PRO A 186 14.11 -10.69 -15.70
C PRO A 186 13.26 -10.74 -16.99
N LEU A 187 13.49 -9.84 -17.95
CA LEU A 187 12.81 -9.87 -19.26
C LEU A 187 13.36 -10.96 -20.20
N ASN A 188 14.51 -11.52 -19.86
CA ASN A 188 15.15 -12.65 -20.53
C ASN A 188 15.35 -13.78 -19.52
N THR A 189 14.28 -14.53 -19.25
CA THR A 189 14.19 -15.56 -18.20
C THR A 189 15.34 -16.59 -18.21
N ASP A 190 15.91 -16.89 -19.39
CA ASP A 190 17.13 -17.72 -19.50
C ASP A 190 18.35 -17.19 -18.69
N CYS A 191 18.33 -15.94 -18.21
CA CYS A 191 19.39 -15.37 -17.35
C CYS A 191 19.27 -15.77 -15.87
N GLU A 192 18.20 -16.47 -15.47
CA GLU A 192 18.00 -16.96 -14.10
C GLU A 192 19.22 -17.71 -13.57
N ASP A 193 19.90 -18.50 -14.41
CA ASP A 193 21.08 -19.29 -14.04
C ASP A 193 22.42 -18.56 -14.28
N ASP A 194 22.41 -17.28 -14.67
CA ASP A 194 23.63 -16.54 -14.99
C ASP A 194 24.45 -16.26 -13.70
N PRO A 195 25.78 -16.52 -13.67
CA PRO A 195 26.61 -16.18 -12.51
C PRO A 195 26.80 -14.67 -12.29
N VAL A 196 26.39 -13.81 -13.22
CA VAL A 196 26.49 -12.34 -13.15
C VAL A 196 25.19 -11.66 -13.64
N PRO A 197 24.03 -11.93 -13.00
CA PRO A 197 22.72 -11.49 -13.50
C PRO A 197 22.59 -9.96 -13.56
N ASP A 198 23.29 -9.22 -12.72
CA ASP A 198 23.35 -7.74 -12.77
C ASP A 198 23.88 -7.18 -14.10
N ASP A 199 24.70 -7.96 -14.82
CA ASP A 199 25.26 -7.55 -16.11
C ASP A 199 24.40 -8.02 -17.31
N THR A 200 23.55 -9.05 -17.12
CA THR A 200 22.93 -9.80 -18.23
C THR A 200 21.40 -9.89 -18.18
N CYS A 201 20.79 -9.86 -17.00
CA CYS A 201 19.34 -9.80 -16.86
C CYS A 201 18.84 -8.40 -17.22
N GLU A 202 17.85 -8.36 -18.12
CA GLU A 202 17.13 -7.16 -18.51
C GLU A 202 15.93 -6.98 -17.59
N PHE A 203 15.55 -5.74 -17.33
CA PHE A 203 14.42 -5.40 -16.47
C PHE A 203 13.66 -4.19 -17.02
N GLU A 204 12.41 -4.06 -16.60
CA GLU A 204 11.58 -2.88 -16.80
C GLU A 204 11.12 -2.35 -15.44
N ILE A 205 11.29 -1.04 -15.23
CA ILE A 205 10.84 -0.35 -14.03
C ILE A 205 9.95 0.80 -14.46
N THR A 206 8.75 0.82 -13.89
CA THR A 206 7.82 1.95 -13.96
C THR A 206 7.87 2.67 -12.63
N GLU A 207 7.89 4.00 -12.65
CA GLU A 207 7.84 4.78 -11.41
C GLU A 207 6.47 4.60 -10.75
N THR A 208 6.46 4.24 -9.47
CA THR A 208 5.24 4.19 -8.65
C THR A 208 4.56 5.57 -8.66
N PRO A 209 3.31 5.69 -9.14
CA PRO A 209 2.62 6.97 -9.18
C PRO A 209 2.46 7.59 -7.79
N GLU A 210 2.67 8.90 -7.66
CA GLU A 210 2.39 9.60 -6.40
C GLU A 210 0.88 9.57 -6.11
N GLY A 211 0.50 9.29 -4.86
CA GLY A 211 -0.90 9.16 -4.47
C GLY A 211 -1.60 7.92 -5.01
N TRP A 212 -0.88 6.93 -5.55
CA TRP A 212 -1.47 5.72 -6.14
C TRP A 212 -2.35 4.92 -5.17
N ALA A 213 -2.28 5.15 -3.85
CA ALA A 213 -3.10 4.49 -2.85
C ALA A 213 -4.33 5.31 -2.43
N ASP A 214 -4.42 6.57 -2.85
CA ASP A 214 -5.49 7.49 -2.44
C ASP A 214 -6.84 7.08 -3.05
N ALA A 215 -7.92 7.41 -2.35
CA ALA A 215 -9.28 7.05 -2.76
C ALA A 215 -9.71 7.65 -4.11
N ASP A 216 -9.19 8.82 -4.46
CA ASP A 216 -9.55 9.57 -5.67
C ASP A 216 -8.53 9.43 -6.82
N PHE A 217 -7.53 8.56 -6.66
CA PHE A 217 -6.56 8.27 -7.72
C PHE A 217 -7.24 7.62 -8.94
N ASP A 218 -6.91 8.12 -10.13
CA ASP A 218 -7.42 7.62 -11.42
C ASP A 218 -6.53 6.48 -11.93
N ASP A 219 -6.98 5.24 -11.71
CA ASP A 219 -6.36 4.01 -12.18
C ASP A 219 -6.95 3.50 -13.51
N SER A 220 -7.71 4.32 -14.25
CA SER A 220 -8.37 3.89 -15.49
C SER A 220 -7.41 3.53 -16.65
N GLU A 221 -6.12 3.89 -16.53
CA GLU A 221 -5.07 3.47 -17.46
C GLU A 221 -4.37 2.16 -17.05
N TRP A 222 -4.68 1.62 -15.85
CA TRP A 222 -4.14 0.36 -15.38
C TRP A 222 -4.89 -0.81 -16.01
N SER A 223 -4.26 -1.99 -16.02
CA SER A 223 -4.91 -3.22 -16.46
C SER A 223 -5.66 -3.86 -15.30
N ASP A 224 -6.65 -4.70 -15.59
CA ASP A 224 -7.22 -5.59 -14.59
C ASP A 224 -6.15 -6.57 -14.08
N ALA A 225 -6.28 -7.01 -12.84
CA ALA A 225 -5.45 -8.03 -12.24
C ALA A 225 -5.70 -9.39 -12.92
N THR A 226 -4.69 -10.26 -12.92
CA THR A 226 -4.83 -11.61 -13.48
C THR A 226 -5.03 -12.63 -12.36
N GLU A 227 -6.09 -13.42 -12.46
CA GLU A 227 -6.34 -14.54 -11.57
C GLU A 227 -5.44 -15.74 -11.88
N TRP A 228 -4.90 -16.34 -10.82
CA TRP A 228 -4.09 -17.56 -10.92
C TRP A 228 -4.63 -18.66 -10.03
N SER A 229 -4.53 -19.90 -10.49
CA SER A 229 -4.93 -21.05 -9.69
C SER A 229 -3.93 -21.31 -8.56
N ALA A 230 -4.40 -21.82 -7.42
CA ALA A 230 -3.53 -22.30 -6.34
C ALA A 230 -2.48 -23.33 -6.81
N ASP A 231 -2.78 -24.14 -7.82
CA ASP A 231 -1.83 -25.10 -8.40
C ASP A 231 -0.68 -24.41 -9.17
N ALA A 232 -0.94 -23.24 -9.76
CA ALA A 232 0.05 -22.45 -10.50
C ALA A 232 0.93 -21.65 -9.54
N VAL A 233 0.30 -20.97 -8.58
CA VAL A 233 0.98 -20.20 -7.52
C VAL A 233 1.77 -21.12 -6.58
N ASN A 234 1.21 -22.29 -6.27
CA ASN A 234 1.79 -23.24 -5.31
C ASN A 234 2.10 -22.55 -3.97
N PRO A 235 1.09 -21.97 -3.29
CA PRO A 235 1.29 -21.16 -2.10
C PRO A 235 2.00 -21.96 -1.01
N LYS A 236 2.89 -21.29 -0.29
CA LYS A 236 3.73 -21.89 0.73
C LYS A 236 3.10 -21.74 2.11
N ASP A 237 3.92 -21.75 3.16
CA ASP A 237 3.46 -21.63 4.55
C ASP A 237 2.66 -20.33 4.76
N GLY A 238 1.81 -20.31 5.80
CA GLY A 238 0.91 -19.20 6.11
C GLY A 238 -0.42 -19.22 5.35
N TYR A 239 -0.44 -19.62 4.07
CA TYR A 239 -1.69 -19.60 3.27
C TYR A 239 -2.83 -20.41 3.90
N GLY A 240 -2.51 -21.57 4.47
CA GLY A 240 -3.49 -22.46 5.11
C GLY A 240 -3.96 -22.02 6.50
N ASP A 241 -3.42 -20.94 7.05
CA ASP A 241 -3.80 -20.42 8.37
C ASP A 241 -5.07 -19.55 8.31
N ILE A 242 -5.42 -19.06 7.12
CA ILE A 242 -6.63 -18.27 6.85
C ILE A 242 -7.71 -19.16 6.24
N ALA A 243 -8.95 -18.99 6.72
CA ALA A 243 -10.13 -19.62 6.13
C ALA A 243 -10.68 -18.71 5.02
N TRP A 244 -10.13 -18.87 3.82
CA TRP A 244 -10.49 -18.08 2.65
C TRP A 244 -11.96 -18.26 2.25
N ASP A 245 -12.61 -17.16 1.89
CA ASP A 245 -13.87 -17.19 1.16
C ASP A 245 -13.68 -17.99 -0.15
N SER A 246 -14.71 -18.74 -0.56
CA SER A 246 -14.62 -19.56 -1.76
C SER A 246 -14.46 -18.75 -3.05
N ASP A 247 -14.84 -17.48 -3.02
CA ASP A 247 -14.74 -16.58 -4.16
C ASP A 247 -13.37 -15.89 -4.24
N ALA A 248 -12.55 -15.93 -3.18
CA ALA A 248 -11.22 -15.33 -3.17
C ALA A 248 -10.26 -16.06 -4.14
N GLN A 249 -9.65 -15.29 -5.03
CA GLN A 249 -8.67 -15.72 -6.01
C GLN A 249 -7.29 -15.14 -5.70
N PHE A 250 -6.24 -15.87 -6.10
CA PHE A 250 -4.90 -15.33 -6.18
C PHE A 250 -4.82 -14.34 -7.35
N ILE A 251 -4.27 -13.15 -7.12
CA ILE A 251 -4.12 -12.12 -8.14
C ILE A 251 -2.68 -11.62 -8.26
N TRP A 252 -2.24 -11.47 -9.51
CA TRP A 252 -0.91 -11.00 -9.92
C TRP A 252 -1.06 -10.04 -11.10
N GLY A 253 0.10 -9.61 -11.62
CA GLY A 253 0.23 -9.12 -12.99
C GLY A 253 -0.02 -10.23 -14.01
N ALA A 254 0.23 -9.91 -15.28
CA ALA A 254 -0.05 -10.81 -16.39
C ALA A 254 0.94 -11.98 -16.50
N ASP A 255 2.03 -11.97 -15.73
CA ASP A 255 3.09 -12.96 -15.78
C ASP A 255 3.55 -13.38 -14.38
N LEU A 256 3.28 -14.64 -14.01
CA LEU A 256 3.65 -15.22 -12.72
C LEU A 256 5.16 -15.34 -12.50
N GLU A 257 6.02 -15.22 -13.50
CA GLU A 257 7.45 -15.49 -13.29
C GLU A 257 8.29 -14.21 -13.15
N VAL A 258 7.81 -13.10 -13.70
CA VAL A 258 8.66 -11.89 -13.86
C VAL A 258 8.00 -10.61 -13.38
N ASP A 259 6.69 -10.59 -13.13
CA ASP A 259 6.03 -9.43 -12.53
C ASP A 259 6.29 -9.45 -11.01
N ASN A 260 7.30 -8.69 -10.57
CA ASN A 260 7.86 -8.81 -9.23
C ASN A 260 7.30 -7.80 -8.23
N THR A 261 7.00 -6.56 -8.65
CA THR A 261 6.39 -5.55 -7.78
C THR A 261 5.14 -5.00 -8.44
N ILE A 262 4.01 -5.16 -7.76
CA ILE A 262 2.68 -4.93 -8.31
C ILE A 262 1.87 -4.06 -7.34
N LEU A 263 1.23 -3.04 -7.90
CA LEU A 263 0.30 -2.17 -7.19
C LEU A 263 -1.11 -2.61 -7.56
N LEU A 264 -1.92 -2.94 -6.55
CA LEU A 264 -3.26 -3.46 -6.70
C LEU A 264 -4.26 -2.50 -6.06
N ARG A 265 -5.40 -2.22 -6.71
CA ARG A 265 -6.45 -1.36 -6.16
C ARG A 265 -7.84 -1.94 -6.38
N TYR A 266 -8.73 -1.70 -5.42
CA TYR A 266 -10.15 -2.01 -5.52
C TYR A 266 -10.99 -1.12 -4.61
N THR A 267 -12.12 -0.64 -5.13
CA THR A 267 -13.08 0.16 -4.35
C THR A 267 -14.20 -0.73 -3.85
N VAL A 268 -14.31 -0.85 -2.52
CA VAL A 268 -15.41 -1.57 -1.89
C VAL A 268 -16.64 -0.66 -1.79
N THR A 269 -17.76 -1.12 -2.33
CA THR A 269 -19.05 -0.43 -2.27
C THR A 269 -19.99 -1.16 -1.32
N GLY A 270 -20.73 -0.42 -0.49
CA GLY A 270 -21.73 -0.96 0.44
C GLY A 270 -23.08 -1.27 -0.21
#